data_AF-A0AAD5H832-F1
#
_entry.id   AF-A0AAD5H832-F1
#
_cell.length_a   1.000
_cell.length_b   1.000
_cell.length_c   1.000
_cell.angle_alpha   90.00
_cell.angle_beta   90.00
_cell.angle_gamma   90.00
#
_symmetry.space_group_name_H-M   'P 1'
#
loop_
_entity.id
_entity.type
_entity.pdbx_description
1 polymer ?
#
loop_
_entity_poly.entity_id
_entity_poly.type
_entity_poly.pdbx_seq_one_letter_code
_entity_poly.pdbx_strand_id
1 'polypeptide(L)'
;MDAMRIGGIQKHCALNLLRGLQIAAGPNEGELEVAHLTPSWVMKHFTLSERFKAGSETSMSRRDMRRGEQRAVALALEPDHLHVDIRWQGQLPAGRVEERYVINSSGQLEVHSVMQIEGHQAIPIRMVYNRAEGKVHIEG
;
A
#
# COMPACT_ATOMS: atom_id res chain seq x y z
N MET A 1 -4.82 -2.83 12.61
CA MET A 1 -3.87 -3.87 13.07
C MET A 1 -4.55 -4.95 13.89
N ASP A 2 -5.33 -4.59 14.91
CA ASP A 2 -5.96 -5.60 15.78
C ASP A 2 -7.06 -6.41 15.05
N ALA A 3 -7.87 -5.75 14.20
CA ALA A 3 -8.82 -6.44 13.31
C ALA A 3 -8.14 -7.43 12.34
N MET A 4 -6.91 -7.13 11.92
CA MET A 4 -6.10 -8.00 11.08
C MET A 4 -5.38 -9.10 11.87
N ARG A 5 -5.51 -9.11 13.21
CA ARG A 5 -4.77 -9.97 14.14
C ARG A 5 -3.25 -9.89 13.93
N ILE A 6 -2.74 -8.71 13.55
CA ILE A 6 -1.30 -8.46 13.38
C ILE A 6 -0.73 -8.00 14.72
N GLY A 7 0.17 -8.79 15.30
CA GLY A 7 0.78 -8.54 16.60
C GLY A 7 2.31 -8.49 16.57
N GLY A 8 2.90 -8.26 17.74
CA GLY A 8 4.35 -8.35 17.97
C GLY A 8 5.19 -7.49 17.02
N ILE A 9 6.24 -8.08 16.47
CA ILE A 9 7.23 -7.39 15.66
C ILE A 9 6.64 -6.80 14.37
N GLN A 10 5.65 -7.47 13.75
CA GLN A 10 5.01 -6.96 12.53
C GLN A 10 4.24 -5.67 12.78
N LYS A 11 3.51 -5.59 13.90
CA LYS A 11 2.82 -4.35 14.32
C LYS A 11 3.82 -3.23 14.60
N HIS A 12 4.92 -3.55 15.29
CA HIS A 12 5.98 -2.59 15.56
C HIS A 12 6.64 -2.09 14.26
N CYS A 13 6.96 -2.97 13.32
CA CYS A 13 7.54 -2.62 12.04
C CYS A 13 6.61 -1.73 11.22
N ALA A 14 5.34 -2.10 11.09
CA ALA A 14 4.36 -1.30 10.35
C ALA A 14 4.14 0.11 10.94
N LEU A 15 4.16 0.23 12.27
CA LEU A 15 3.92 1.53 12.94
C LEU A 15 5.16 2.42 13.03
N ASN A 16 6.36 1.84 13.18
CA ASN A 16 7.57 2.61 13.49
C ASN A 16 8.61 2.64 12.37
N LEU A 17 8.51 1.73 11.40
CA LEU A 17 9.51 1.59 10.33
C LEU A 17 8.97 2.07 8.98
N LEU A 18 7.67 2.29 8.81
CA LEU A 18 7.19 2.95 7.60
C LEU A 18 7.64 4.43 7.62
N ARG A 19 8.52 4.80 6.68
CA ARG A 19 9.07 6.16 6.54
C ARG A 19 8.31 7.02 5.54
N GLY A 20 7.60 6.38 4.62
CA GLY A 20 6.84 7.07 3.59
C GLY A 20 6.50 6.14 2.43
N LEU A 21 6.10 6.75 1.33
CA LEU A 21 5.78 6.08 0.07
C LEU A 21 6.63 6.68 -1.04
N GLN A 22 7.04 5.83 -1.98
CA GLN A 22 7.51 6.26 -3.29
C GLN A 22 6.48 5.82 -4.32
N ILE A 23 6.09 6.74 -5.19
CA ILE A 23 5.21 6.46 -6.33
C ILE A 23 6.02 6.76 -7.59
N ALA A 24 6.11 5.79 -8.49
CA ALA A 24 6.87 5.89 -9.73
C ALA A 24 6.15 5.17 -10.87
N ALA A 25 6.58 5.45 -12.10
CA ALA A 25 6.24 4.58 -13.22
C ALA A 25 6.79 3.18 -12.96
N GLY A 26 5.97 2.16 -13.20
CA GLY A 26 6.37 0.77 -13.09
C GLY A 26 7.35 0.36 -14.19
N PRO A 27 7.90 -0.86 -14.11
CA PRO A 27 8.86 -1.37 -15.08
C PRO A 27 8.24 -1.62 -16.47
N ASN A 28 6.93 -1.85 -16.54
CA ASN A 28 6.22 -2.04 -17.80
C ASN A 28 5.39 -0.80 -18.18
N GLU A 29 5.10 -0.66 -19.47
CA GLU A 29 4.30 0.43 -19.99
C GLU A 29 2.88 0.46 -19.37
N GLY A 30 2.50 1.64 -18.88
CA GLY A 30 1.19 1.88 -18.25
C GLY A 30 1.05 1.30 -16.83
N GLU A 31 2.13 0.82 -16.22
CA GLU A 31 2.15 0.44 -14.81
C GLU A 31 2.55 1.62 -13.91
N LEU A 32 1.98 1.61 -12.70
CA LEU A 32 2.37 2.45 -11.59
C LEU A 32 2.89 1.54 -10.47
N GLU A 33 3.99 1.94 -9.84
CA GLU A 33 4.57 1.25 -8.69
C GLU A 33 4.45 2.14 -7.45
N VAL A 34 3.87 1.58 -6.38
CA VAL A 34 3.79 2.18 -5.05
C VAL A 34 4.66 1.36 -4.11
N ALA A 35 5.81 1.91 -3.72
CA ALA A 35 6.75 1.28 -2.81
C ALA A 35 6.67 1.90 -1.41
N HIS A 36 6.55 1.03 -0.41
CA HIS A 36 6.56 1.41 1.00
C HIS A 36 8.00 1.50 1.51
N LEU A 37 8.41 2.71 1.90
CA LEU A 37 9.78 2.97 2.32
C LEU A 37 9.99 2.53 3.78
N THR A 38 11.01 1.70 4.01
CA THR A 38 11.47 1.30 5.34
C THR A 38 12.98 1.59 5.49
N PRO A 39 13.55 1.65 6.71
CA PRO A 39 14.99 1.86 6.89
C PRO A 39 15.84 0.78 6.20
N SER A 40 17.01 1.14 5.69
CA SER A 40 17.89 0.26 4.88
C SER A 40 18.28 -1.06 5.54
N TRP A 41 18.51 -1.06 6.86
CA TRP A 41 18.79 -2.28 7.63
C TRP A 41 17.60 -3.25 7.72
N VAL A 42 16.40 -2.78 7.36
CA VAL A 42 15.13 -3.52 7.31
C VAL A 42 14.71 -3.81 5.86
N MET A 43 15.11 -2.96 4.90
CA MET A 43 14.74 -3.06 3.47
C MET A 43 15.06 -4.42 2.85
N LYS A 44 16.18 -5.06 3.22
CA LYS A 44 16.52 -6.42 2.75
C LYS A 44 15.47 -7.49 3.09
N HIS A 45 14.57 -7.20 4.02
CA HIS A 45 13.53 -8.14 4.47
C HIS A 45 12.10 -7.57 4.40
N PHE A 46 11.89 -6.27 4.15
CA PHE A 46 10.59 -5.59 4.32
C PHE A 46 10.27 -4.51 3.26
N THR A 47 10.90 -4.52 2.08
CA THR A 47 10.42 -3.65 0.99
C THR A 47 9.16 -4.24 0.37
N LEU A 48 8.01 -3.65 0.73
CA LEU A 48 6.75 -3.94 0.07
C LEU A 48 6.57 -2.98 -1.11
N SER A 49 6.42 -3.53 -2.30
CA SER A 49 6.06 -2.78 -3.49
C SER A 49 4.82 -3.37 -4.12
N GLU A 50 3.88 -2.50 -4.48
CA GLU A 50 2.61 -2.86 -5.10
C GLU A 50 2.56 -2.24 -6.49
N ARG A 51 2.18 -3.05 -7.48
CA ARG A 51 2.11 -2.64 -8.88
C ARG A 51 0.69 -2.66 -9.37
N PHE A 52 0.31 -1.58 -10.04
CA PHE A 52 -1.03 -1.36 -10.52
C PHE A 52 -1.01 -1.03 -12.00
N LYS A 53 -1.98 -1.58 -12.74
CA LYS A 53 -2.21 -1.28 -14.15
C LYS A 53 -3.67 -0.96 -14.34
N ALA A 54 -3.96 0.10 -15.09
CA ALA A 54 -5.33 0.55 -15.32
C ALA A 54 -6.21 -0.59 -15.89
N GLY A 55 -7.37 -0.81 -15.27
CA GLY A 55 -8.37 -1.78 -15.73
C GLY A 55 -7.93 -3.24 -15.71
N SER A 56 -6.77 -3.58 -15.14
CA SER A 56 -6.24 -4.94 -15.07
C SER A 56 -6.10 -5.39 -13.62
N GLU A 57 -6.42 -6.65 -13.34
CA GLU A 57 -6.13 -7.29 -12.05
C GLU A 57 -4.65 -7.68 -11.99
N THR A 58 -3.97 -7.31 -10.91
CA THR A 58 -2.60 -7.71 -10.61
C THR A 58 -2.59 -8.62 -9.37
N SER A 59 -1.82 -9.71 -9.41
CA SER A 59 -1.58 -10.56 -8.24
C SER A 59 -0.21 -10.24 -7.65
N MET A 60 -0.13 -10.16 -6.32
CA MET A 60 1.10 -9.83 -5.60
C MET A 60 1.11 -10.47 -4.21
N SER A 61 2.28 -10.53 -3.59
CA SER A 61 2.40 -10.93 -2.18
C SER A 61 1.55 -10.04 -1.29
N ARG A 62 1.00 -10.60 -0.20
CA ARG A 62 0.19 -9.83 0.74
C ARG A 62 0.98 -8.69 1.39
N ARG A 63 0.37 -7.51 1.49
CA ARG A 63 0.87 -6.33 2.22
C ARG A 63 1.20 -6.58 3.68
N ASP A 64 0.50 -7.52 4.33
CA ASP A 64 0.76 -7.93 5.71
C ASP A 64 1.86 -8.99 5.86
N MET A 65 2.57 -9.31 4.77
CA MET A 65 3.69 -10.27 4.68
C MET A 65 3.36 -11.69 5.13
N ARG A 66 2.07 -12.03 5.27
CA ARG A 66 1.65 -13.40 5.48
C ARG A 66 1.73 -14.18 4.18
N ARG A 67 1.81 -15.51 4.28
CA ARG A 67 1.75 -16.38 3.10
C ARG A 67 0.44 -16.17 2.34
N GLY A 68 0.51 -16.31 1.01
CA GLY A 68 -0.61 -16.12 0.10
C GLY A 68 -0.46 -14.85 -0.72
N GLU A 69 -1.46 -14.60 -1.55
CA GLU A 69 -1.48 -13.48 -2.49
C GLU A 69 -2.63 -12.53 -2.17
N GLN A 70 -2.45 -11.27 -2.54
CA GLN A 70 -3.52 -10.30 -2.70
C GLN A 70 -3.67 -9.99 -4.19
N ARG A 71 -4.91 -9.70 -4.59
CA ARG A 71 -5.27 -9.24 -5.92
C ARG A 71 -5.63 -7.77 -5.84
N ALA A 72 -5.16 -6.97 -6.78
CA ALA A 72 -5.45 -5.55 -6.84
C ALA A 72 -5.95 -5.14 -8.22
N VAL A 73 -6.85 -4.17 -8.27
CA VAL A 73 -7.32 -3.53 -9.50
C VAL A 73 -7.21 -2.02 -9.33
N ALA A 74 -6.56 -1.33 -10.27
CA ALA A 74 -6.67 0.12 -10.38
C ALA A 74 -7.97 0.48 -11.10
N LEU A 75 -8.95 0.94 -10.30
CA LEU A 75 -10.25 1.39 -10.75
C LEU A 75 -10.18 2.77 -11.44
N ALA A 76 -9.22 3.61 -11.03
CA ALA A 76 -8.86 4.85 -11.71
C ALA A 76 -7.35 5.09 -11.59
N LEU A 77 -6.74 5.60 -12.66
CA LEU A 77 -5.31 5.93 -12.73
C LEU A 77 -5.16 7.22 -13.55
N GLU A 78 -5.05 8.34 -12.86
CA GLU A 78 -4.95 9.71 -13.38
C GLU A 78 -3.72 10.40 -12.77
N PRO A 79 -3.23 11.52 -13.33
CA PRO A 79 -1.97 12.15 -12.88
C PRO A 79 -1.93 12.53 -11.39
N ASP A 80 -3.05 12.90 -10.80
CA ASP A 80 -3.21 13.36 -9.42
C ASP A 80 -4.10 12.44 -8.57
N HIS A 81 -4.60 11.35 -9.16
CA HIS A 81 -5.57 10.46 -8.54
C HIS A 81 -5.32 8.99 -8.91
N LEU A 82 -5.20 8.14 -7.88
CA LEU A 82 -5.18 6.69 -8.03
C LEU A 82 -6.25 6.10 -7.12
N HIS A 83 -7.12 5.25 -7.68
CA HIS A 83 -8.10 4.50 -6.93
C HIS A 83 -7.86 3.01 -7.12
N VAL A 84 -7.58 2.29 -6.03
CA VAL A 84 -7.29 0.86 -6.05
C VAL A 84 -8.25 0.08 -5.17
N ASP A 85 -8.59 -1.11 -5.64
CA ASP A 85 -9.31 -2.11 -4.88
C ASP A 85 -8.42 -3.34 -4.68
N ILE A 86 -8.09 -3.65 -3.43
CA ILE A 86 -7.20 -4.74 -3.06
C ILE A 86 -8.00 -5.78 -2.27
N ARG A 87 -7.87 -7.07 -2.60
CA ARG A 87 -8.57 -8.18 -1.95
C ARG A 87 -7.62 -9.34 -1.68
N TRP A 88 -7.84 -10.04 -0.58
CA TRP A 88 -7.17 -11.31 -0.30
C TRP A 88 -8.12 -12.31 0.33
N GLN A 89 -7.79 -13.59 0.17
CA GLN A 89 -8.53 -14.72 0.74
C GLN A 89 -7.55 -15.69 1.43
N GLY A 90 -8.06 -16.60 2.28
CA GLY A 90 -7.26 -17.66 2.91
C GLY A 90 -7.54 -17.86 4.40
N GLN A 91 -6.67 -18.64 5.06
CA GLN A 91 -6.84 -19.15 6.44
C GLN A 91 -6.92 -18.09 7.57
N LEU A 92 -6.67 -16.81 7.28
CA LEU A 92 -6.73 -15.70 8.23
C LEU A 92 -7.32 -14.47 7.53
N PRO A 93 -8.14 -13.69 8.24
CA PRO A 93 -9.45 -13.28 7.75
C PRO A 93 -9.36 -12.67 6.36
N ALA A 94 -10.25 -13.14 5.49
CA ALA A 94 -10.43 -12.53 4.18
C ALA A 94 -10.71 -11.04 4.37
N GLY A 95 -10.19 -10.25 3.43
CA GLY A 95 -10.32 -8.82 3.56
C GLY A 95 -10.17 -8.10 2.24
N ARG A 96 -10.62 -6.85 2.29
CA ARG A 96 -10.63 -5.91 1.19
C ARG A 96 -10.17 -4.57 1.71
N VAL A 97 -9.39 -3.87 0.89
CA VAL A 97 -8.96 -2.51 1.14
C VAL A 97 -9.22 -1.73 -0.14
N GLU A 98 -10.05 -0.71 -0.03
CA GLU A 98 -10.26 0.27 -1.10
C GLU A 98 -9.47 1.54 -0.73
N GLU A 99 -8.57 2.00 -1.60
CA GLU A 99 -7.74 3.18 -1.32
C GLU A 99 -7.82 4.20 -2.45
N ARG A 100 -7.96 5.47 -2.05
CA ARG A 100 -7.90 6.63 -2.92
C ARG A 100 -6.70 7.47 -2.54
N TYR A 101 -5.77 7.58 -3.47
CA TYR A 101 -4.60 8.42 -3.41
C TYR A 101 -4.93 9.69 -4.18
N VAL A 102 -4.87 10.85 -3.53
CA VAL A 102 -5.19 12.14 -4.14
C VAL A 102 -4.08 13.13 -3.80
N ILE A 103 -3.52 13.81 -4.81
CA ILE A 103 -2.66 14.95 -4.59
C ILE A 103 -3.56 16.18 -4.39
N ASN A 104 -3.54 16.76 -3.20
CA ASN A 104 -4.36 17.93 -2.90
C ASN A 104 -3.73 19.23 -3.43
N SER A 105 -4.45 20.35 -3.28
CA SER A 105 -4.00 21.65 -3.79
C SER A 105 -2.74 22.20 -3.11
N SER A 106 -2.35 21.69 -1.94
CA SER A 106 -1.08 22.02 -1.27
C SER A 106 0.07 21.11 -1.70
N GLY A 107 -0.16 20.19 -2.65
CA GLY A 107 0.84 19.25 -3.14
C GLY A 107 1.15 18.10 -2.18
N GLN A 108 0.31 17.89 -1.17
CA GLN A 108 0.40 16.74 -0.27
C GLN A 108 -0.34 15.55 -0.87
N LEU A 109 0.15 14.34 -0.59
CA LEU A 109 -0.53 13.11 -0.95
C LEU A 109 -1.45 12.70 0.20
N GLU A 110 -2.76 12.67 -0.06
CA GLU A 110 -3.75 12.12 0.86
C GLU A 110 -4.14 10.71 0.41
N VAL A 111 -4.06 9.75 1.34
CA VAL A 111 -4.50 8.39 1.12
C VAL A 111 -5.69 8.11 2.02
N HIS A 112 -6.85 7.92 1.41
CA HIS A 112 -8.09 7.58 2.08
C HIS A 112 -8.40 6.12 1.81
N SER A 113 -8.33 5.30 2.85
CA SER A 113 -8.53 3.86 2.76
C SER A 113 -9.76 3.43 3.56
N VAL A 114 -10.51 2.47 3.03
CA VAL A 114 -11.54 1.76 3.78
C VAL A 114 -11.17 0.29 3.80
N MET A 115 -10.86 -0.22 5.00
CA MET A 115 -10.49 -1.62 5.21
C MET A 115 -11.69 -2.40 5.73
N GLN A 116 -12.03 -3.49 5.05
CA GLN A 116 -13.09 -4.41 5.40
C GLN A 116 -12.49 -5.78 5.67
N ILE A 117 -12.57 -6.22 6.92
CA ILE A 117 -12.08 -7.53 7.36
C ILE A 117 -13.29 -8.36 7.75
N GLU A 118 -13.33 -9.62 7.33
CA GLU A 118 -14.37 -10.56 7.70
C GLU A 118 -14.60 -10.58 9.22
N GLY A 119 -15.87 -10.44 9.63
CA GLY A 119 -16.26 -10.41 11.05
C GLY A 119 -16.04 -9.06 11.76
N HIS A 120 -15.61 -8.01 11.06
CA HIS A 120 -15.39 -6.68 11.61
C HIS A 120 -16.17 -5.60 10.85
N GLN A 121 -16.48 -4.49 11.52
CA GLN A 121 -16.99 -3.29 10.85
C GLN A 121 -15.91 -2.69 9.93
N ALA A 122 -16.34 -2.00 8.88
CA ALA A 122 -15.44 -1.27 7.99
C ALA A 122 -14.64 -0.21 8.77
N ILE A 123 -13.33 -0.16 8.54
CA ILE A 123 -12.39 0.70 9.26
C ILE A 123 -11.89 1.77 8.29
N PRO A 124 -12.30 3.05 8.44
CA PRO A 124 -11.74 4.14 7.67
C PRO A 124 -10.35 4.48 8.19
N ILE A 125 -9.42 4.74 7.27
CA ILE A 125 -8.04 5.13 7.54
C ILE A 125 -7.74 6.33 6.66
N ARG A 126 -7.12 7.36 7.25
CA ARG A 126 -6.62 8.51 6.50
C ARG A 126 -5.15 8.70 6.81
N MET A 127 -4.33 8.79 5.77
CA MET A 127 -2.90 9.08 5.85
C MET A 127 -2.61 10.30 4.99
N VAL A 128 -1.74 11.19 5.47
CA VAL A 128 -1.33 12.39 4.74
C VAL A 128 0.19 12.40 4.71
N TYR A 129 0.75 12.49 3.51
CA TYR A 129 2.19 12.51 3.28
C TYR A 129 2.60 13.87 2.70
N ASN A 130 3.62 14.47 3.32
CA ASN A 130 4.30 15.61 2.73
C ASN A 130 5.29 15.12 1.68
N ARG A 131 5.39 15.85 0.56
CA ARG A 131 6.43 15.59 -0.42
C ARG A 131 7.79 15.84 0.22
N ALA A 132 8.65 14.82 0.23
CA ALA A 132 10.04 15.01 0.63
C ALA A 132 10.79 15.74 -0.49
N GLU A 133 11.50 16.81 -0.16
CA GLU A 133 12.42 17.47 -1.09
C GLU A 133 13.73 16.67 -1.14
N GLY A 134 14.10 16.17 -2.33
CA GLY A 134 15.35 15.44 -2.56
C GLY A 134 15.15 14.07 -3.24
N LYS A 135 16.18 13.60 -3.96
CA LYS A 135 16.21 12.24 -4.50
C LYS A 135 16.33 11.26 -3.34
N VAL A 136 15.28 10.51 -3.03
CA VAL A 136 15.38 9.35 -2.13
C VAL A 136 16.23 8.29 -2.85
N HIS A 137 17.49 8.14 -2.44
CA HIS A 137 18.30 7.00 -2.86
C HIS A 137 17.83 5.78 -2.07
N ILE A 138 17.23 4.83 -2.77
CA ILE A 138 16.97 3.50 -2.25
C ILE A 138 18.16 2.65 -2.67
N GLU A 139 19.06 2.37 -1.74
CA GLU A 139 20.08 1.35 -1.95
C GLU A 139 19.39 -0.02 -1.96
N GLY A 140 19.45 -0.69 -3.11
CA GLY A 140 18.98 -2.06 -3.30
C GLY A 140 19.91 -3.11 -2.68
#